data_AF-A0A9E4IM94-F1
#
_entry.id   AF-A0A9E4IM94-F1
#
_cell.length_a   1.000
_cell.length_b   1.000
_cell.length_c   1.000
_cell.angle_alpha   90.00
_cell.angle_beta   90.00
_cell.angle_gamma   90.00
#
_symmetry.space_group_name_H-M   'P 1'
#
loop_
_entity.id
_entity.type
_entity.pdbx_description
1 polymer ?
#
loop_
_entity_poly.entity_id
_entity_poly.type
_entity_poly.pdbx_seq_one_letter_code
_entity_poly.pdbx_strand_id
1 'polypeptide(L)'
;MRLFQINLLLAGGWCALFGTFDLGTFAAGFLLAFAALSLSSPVHGQTAYFRRVLLAARLGAYFLYELTVSSFQVAWDVITPTHRSRPAIVAVPLDIEEPIQITVLANLISL
;
A
#
# COMPACT_ATOMS: atom_id res chain seq x y z
N MET A 1 12.61 -7.92 -9.09
CA MET A 1 13.50 -7.71 -7.92
C MET A 1 14.74 -6.89 -8.26
N ARG A 2 15.39 -7.08 -9.41
CA ARG A 2 16.54 -6.25 -9.84
C ARG A 2 16.26 -4.74 -9.86
N LEU A 3 15.09 -4.30 -10.35
CA LEU A 3 14.73 -2.88 -10.38
C LEU A 3 14.59 -2.24 -9.00
N PHE A 4 14.15 -2.98 -7.98
CA PHE A 4 14.08 -2.49 -6.59
C PHE A 4 15.48 -2.26 -6.03
N GLN A 5 16.40 -3.20 -6.25
CA GLN A 5 17.79 -3.08 -5.84
C GLN A 5 18.46 -1.89 -6.53
N ILE A 6 18.20 -1.69 -7.83
CA ILE A 6 18.69 -0.53 -8.58
C ILE A 6 18.11 0.77 -8.01
N ASN A 7 16.81 0.83 -7.71
CA ASN A 7 16.19 2.00 -7.09
C ASN A 7 16.83 2.35 -5.73
N LEU A 8 17.13 1.32 -4.92
CA LEU A 8 17.79 1.48 -3.63
C LEU A 8 19.23 1.99 -3.76
N LEU A 9 19.97 1.47 -4.75
CA LEU A 9 21.34 1.93 -5.05
C LEU A 9 21.35 3.38 -5.57
N LEU A 10 20.40 3.75 -6.44
CA LEU A 10 20.26 5.12 -6.92
C LEU A 10 19.87 6.09 -5.79
N ALA A 11 18.97 5.68 -4.88
CA ALA A 11 18.62 6.47 -3.70
C ALA A 11 19.83 6.65 -2.77
N GLY A 12 20.63 5.59 -2.57
CA GLY A 12 21.89 5.66 -1.81
C GLY A 12 22.91 6.58 -2.47
N GLY A 13 23.05 6.51 -3.80
CA GLY A 13 23.89 7.41 -4.59
C GLY A 13 23.44 8.86 -4.49
N TRP A 14 22.13 9.11 -4.46
CA TRP A 14 21.57 10.45 -4.24
C TRP A 14 21.95 11.02 -2.88
N CYS A 15 21.81 10.25 -1.79
CA CYS A 15 22.25 10.70 -0.46
C CYS A 15 23.75 10.97 -0.39
N ALA A 16 24.57 10.14 -1.04
CA ALA A 16 26.01 10.38 -1.14
C ALA A 16 26.34 11.69 -1.88
N LEU A 17 25.53 12.05 -2.88
CA LEU A 17 25.72 13.27 -3.69
C LEU A 17 25.39 14.54 -2.90
N PHE A 18 24.35 14.51 -2.06
CA PHE A 18 23.96 15.63 -1.21
C PHE A 18 24.69 15.66 0.15
N GLY A 19 25.48 14.62 0.46
CA GLY A 19 26.28 14.53 1.70
C GLY A 19 25.46 14.51 3.00
N THR A 20 24.14 14.40 2.91
CA THR A 20 23.21 14.45 4.04
C THR A 20 22.39 13.16 4.09
N PHE A 21 22.64 12.36 5.11
CA PHE A 21 21.87 11.15 5.41
C PHE A 21 20.69 11.49 6.31
N ASP A 22 19.79 12.32 5.78
CA ASP A 22 18.51 12.57 6.42
C ASP A 22 17.41 11.72 5.76
N LEU A 23 16.35 11.42 6.53
CA LEU A 23 15.23 10.61 6.06
C LEU A 23 14.53 11.30 4.88
N GLY A 24 14.49 12.64 4.88
CA GLY A 24 13.91 13.45 3.81
C GLY A 24 14.68 13.35 2.49
N THR A 25 16.00 13.48 2.51
CA THR A 25 16.85 13.36 1.31
C THR A 25 16.83 11.95 0.73
N PHE A 26 16.79 10.93 1.59
CA PHE A 26 16.67 9.55 1.14
C PHE A 26 15.31 9.27 0.49
N ALA A 27 14.21 9.72 1.11
CA ALA A 27 12.88 9.57 0.55
C ALA A 27 12.73 10.31 -0.80
N ALA A 28 13.24 11.54 -0.89
CA ALA A 28 13.25 12.32 -2.13
C ALA A 28 14.08 11.65 -3.23
N GLY A 29 15.28 11.16 -2.91
CA GLY A 29 16.14 10.42 -3.83
C GLY A 29 15.50 9.12 -4.32
N PHE A 30 14.83 8.40 -3.43
CA PHE A 30 14.09 7.18 -3.78
C PHE A 30 12.89 7.46 -4.68
N LEU A 31 12.14 8.54 -4.43
CA LEU A 31 11.03 8.96 -5.29
C LEU A 31 11.51 9.43 -6.67
N LEU A 32 12.60 10.18 -6.72
CA LEU A 32 13.22 10.62 -7.97
C LEU A 32 13.76 9.45 -8.79
N ALA A 33 14.48 8.53 -8.15
CA ALA A 33 14.98 7.32 -8.79
C ALA A 33 13.81 6.43 -9.28
N PHE A 34 12.73 6.33 -8.50
CA PHE A 34 11.52 5.62 -8.87
C PHE A 34 10.83 6.26 -10.09
N ALA A 35 10.74 7.59 -10.13
CA ALA A 35 10.19 8.35 -11.25
C ALA A 35 11.07 8.24 -12.51
N ALA A 36 12.40 8.30 -12.37
CA ALA A 36 13.32 8.11 -13.49
C ALA A 36 13.21 6.70 -14.08
N LEU A 37 13.12 5.68 -13.23
CA LEU A 37 12.92 4.28 -13.63
C LEU A 37 11.54 4.06 -14.25
N SER A 38 10.49 4.75 -13.77
CA SER A 38 9.14 4.62 -14.33
C SER A 38 9.04 5.23 -15.74
N LEU A 39 9.70 6.37 -15.97
CA LEU A 39 9.77 7.01 -17.29
C LEU A 39 10.59 6.20 -18.30
N SER A 40 11.62 5.47 -17.83
CA SER A 40 12.47 4.58 -18.65
C SER A 40 11.87 3.16 -18.84
N SER A 41 10.81 2.84 -18.09
CA SER A 41 10.14 1.53 -18.12
C SER A 41 9.58 1.08 -19.49
N PRO A 42 9.12 1.96 -20.41
CA PRO A 42 8.58 1.52 -21.70
C PRO A 42 9.61 0.78 -22.58
N VAL A 43 10.90 1.07 -22.41
CA VAL A 43 11.98 0.53 -23.26
C VAL A 43 12.45 -0.86 -22.79
N HIS A 44 12.22 -1.23 -21.53
CA HIS A 44 12.77 -2.45 -20.91
C HIS A 44 11.72 -3.55 -20.63
N GLY A 45 10.46 -3.38 -21.04
CA GLY A 45 9.41 -4.41 -20.94
C GLY A 45 9.00 -4.84 -19.52
N GLN A 46 9.51 -4.20 -18.46
CA GLN A 46 9.27 -4.57 -17.05
C GLN A 46 8.23 -3.67 -16.35
N THR A 47 7.06 -3.51 -16.96
CA THR A 47 5.94 -2.69 -16.44
C THR A 47 5.28 -3.25 -15.17
N ALA A 48 5.56 -4.50 -14.80
CA ALA A 48 4.90 -5.17 -13.68
C ALA A 48 5.28 -4.62 -12.29
N TYR A 49 6.53 -4.13 -12.10
CA TYR A 49 6.96 -3.60 -10.81
C TYR A 49 6.24 -2.30 -10.45
N PHE A 50 6.22 -1.34 -11.40
CA PHE A 50 5.56 -0.06 -11.19
C PHE A 50 4.06 -0.22 -11.01
N ARG A 51 3.42 -1.09 -11.82
CA ARG A 51 1.99 -1.40 -11.68
C ARG A 51 1.67 -1.99 -10.30
N ARG A 52 2.51 -2.90 -9.77
CA ARG A 52 2.31 -3.48 -8.43
C ARG A 52 2.40 -2.43 -7.32
N VAL A 53 3.38 -1.53 -7.39
CA VAL A 53 3.51 -0.45 -6.40
C VAL A 53 2.30 0.49 -6.45
N LEU A 54 1.86 0.89 -7.64
CA LEU A 54 0.68 1.74 -7.80
C LEU A 54 -0.60 1.05 -7.31
N LEU A 55 -0.77 -0.23 -7.61
CA LEU A 55 -1.91 -1.02 -7.13
C LEU A 55 -1.90 -1.16 -5.60
N ALA A 56 -0.72 -1.41 -4.99
CA ALA A 56 -0.58 -1.46 -3.54
C ALA A 56 -0.88 -0.09 -2.89
N ALA A 57 -0.39 1.01 -3.47
CA ALA A 57 -0.70 2.35 -2.98
C ALA A 57 -2.20 2.66 -3.11
N ARG A 58 -2.83 2.29 -4.23
CA ARG A 58 -4.28 2.42 -4.42
C ARG A 58 -5.06 1.60 -3.40
N LEU A 59 -4.64 0.37 -3.12
CA LEU A 59 -5.24 -0.48 -2.09
C LEU A 59 -5.11 0.16 -0.70
N GLY A 60 -3.93 0.69 -0.37
CA GLY A 60 -3.70 1.39 0.91
C GLY A 60 -4.58 2.64 1.06
N ALA A 61 -4.70 3.45 0.02
CA ALA A 61 -5.59 4.61 0.03
C ALA A 61 -7.07 4.22 0.16
N TYR A 62 -7.49 3.16 -0.56
CA TYR A 62 -8.84 2.62 -0.44
C TYR A 62 -9.13 2.11 0.97
N PHE A 63 -8.19 1.39 1.58
CA PHE A 63 -8.32 0.90 2.94
C PHE A 63 -8.45 2.04 3.96
N LEU A 64 -7.62 3.09 3.86
CA LEU A 64 -7.73 4.25 4.75
C LEU A 64 -9.09 4.95 4.65
N TYR A 65 -9.65 5.01 3.44
CA TYR A 65 -10.99 5.55 3.21
C TYR A 65 -12.06 4.68 3.89
N GLU A 66 -12.08 3.37 3.64
CA GLU A 66 -13.04 2.44 4.25
C GLU A 66 -12.92 2.41 5.77
N LEU A 67 -11.70 2.38 6.32
CA LEU A 67 -11.45 2.42 7.76
C LEU A 67 -12.07 3.67 8.40
N THR A 68 -11.94 4.81 7.72
CA THR A 68 -12.52 6.08 8.18
C THR A 68 -14.04 6.02 8.15
N VAL A 69 -14.63 5.55 7.05
CA VAL A 69 -16.09 5.41 6.89
C VAL A 69 -16.67 4.44 7.91
N SER A 70 -16.05 3.27 8.08
CA SER A 70 -16.41 2.25 9.07
C SER A 70 -16.39 2.81 10.49
N SER A 71 -15.33 3.53 10.85
CA SER A 71 -15.21 4.19 12.16
C SER A 71 -16.34 5.21 12.40
N PHE A 72 -16.70 5.99 11.38
CA PHE A 72 -17.82 6.92 11.48
C PHE A 72 -19.18 6.20 11.60
N GLN A 73 -19.37 5.10 10.88
CA GLN A 73 -20.59 4.30 10.96
C GLN A 73 -20.77 3.69 12.35
N VAL A 74 -19.71 3.13 12.92
CA VAL A 74 -19.71 2.62 14.30
C VAL A 74 -19.98 3.75 15.30
N ALA A 75 -19.35 4.91 15.14
CA ALA A 75 -19.60 6.07 16.00
C ALA A 75 -21.06 6.53 15.95
N TRP A 76 -21.67 6.53 14.77
CA TRP A 76 -23.09 6.87 14.59
C TRP A 76 -24.03 5.85 15.24
N ASP A 77 -23.72 4.56 15.09
CA ASP A 77 -24.48 3.46 15.71
C ASP A 77 -24.42 3.53 17.24
N VAL A 78 -23.32 3.99 17.84
CA VAL A 78 -23.19 4.20 19.29
C VAL A 78 -24.04 5.38 19.78
N ILE A 79 -24.14 6.46 18.99
CA ILE A 79 -24.92 7.66 19.36
C ILE A 79 -26.43 7.40 19.22
N THR A 80 -26.83 6.56 18.26
CA THR A 80 -28.24 6.28 18.00
C THR A 80 -28.79 5.24 19.01
N PRO A 81 -29.81 5.57 19.82
CA PRO A 81 -30.30 4.69 20.90
C PRO A 81 -30.98 3.40 20.42
N THR A 82 -31.21 3.22 19.11
CA THR A 82 -31.78 1.99 18.53
C THR A 82 -30.70 1.12 17.91
N HIS A 83 -30.28 0.07 18.60
CA HIS A 83 -29.43 -0.98 18.04
C HIS A 83 -30.22 -1.87 17.07
N ARG A 84 -29.85 -1.85 15.78
CA ARG A 84 -30.40 -2.75 14.74
C ARG A 84 -29.42 -3.85 14.32
N SER A 85 -28.39 -4.13 15.12
CA SER A 85 -27.39 -5.14 14.82
C SER A 85 -27.98 -6.55 14.85
N ARG A 86 -27.85 -7.31 13.76
CA ARG A 86 -28.23 -8.73 13.68
C ARG A 86 -26.97 -9.58 13.51
N PRO A 87 -26.46 -10.22 14.57
CA PRO A 87 -25.25 -11.02 14.47
C PRO A 87 -25.48 -12.23 13.56
N ALA A 88 -24.53 -12.49 12.66
CA ALA A 88 -24.55 -13.64 11.76
C ALA A 88 -23.11 -14.14 11.54
N ILE A 89 -22.97 -15.45 11.35
CA ILE A 89 -21.71 -16.06 10.92
C ILE A 89 -21.90 -16.42 9.45
N VAL A 90 -21.08 -15.82 8.58
CA VAL A 90 -21.13 -16.04 7.13
C VAL A 90 -19.80 -16.64 6.68
N ALA A 91 -19.84 -17.83 6.10
CA ALA A 91 -18.67 -18.45 5.50
C ALA A 91 -18.50 -17.94 4.06
N VAL A 92 -17.35 -17.35 3.75
CA VAL A 92 -16.99 -16.88 2.41
C VAL A 92 -15.86 -17.78 1.87
N PRO A 93 -16.05 -18.48 0.75
CA PRO A 93 -14.99 -19.30 0.16
C PRO A 93 -13.86 -18.41 -0.34
N LEU A 94 -12.61 -18.83 -0.10
CA LEU A 94 -11.40 -18.11 -0.50
C LEU A 94 -10.68 -18.88 -1.62
N ASP A 95 -10.35 -18.19 -2.72
CA ASP A 95 -9.53 -18.73 -3.81
C ASP A 95 -8.01 -18.53 -3.58
N ILE A 96 -7.65 -17.91 -2.45
CA ILE A 96 -6.27 -17.49 -2.13
C ILE A 96 -5.52 -18.62 -1.43
N GLU A 97 -4.36 -19.01 -1.96
CA GLU A 97 -3.52 -20.07 -1.40
C GLU A 97 -2.35 -19.53 -0.55
N GLU A 98 -1.91 -18.29 -0.77
CA GLU A 98 -0.71 -17.75 -0.13
C GLU A 98 -1.02 -17.20 1.29
N PRO A 99 -0.32 -17.67 2.35
CA PRO A 99 -0.64 -17.29 3.74
C PRO A 99 -0.58 -15.79 4.02
N ILE A 100 0.35 -15.07 3.39
CA ILE A 100 0.48 -13.62 3.58
C ILE A 100 -0.71 -12.87 2.97
N GLN A 101 -1.21 -13.31 1.83
CA GLN A 101 -2.36 -12.71 1.17
C GLN A 101 -3.64 -12.94 1.99
N ILE A 102 -3.80 -14.15 2.54
CA ILE A 102 -4.91 -14.48 3.46
C ILE A 102 -4.86 -13.59 4.70
N THR A 103 -3.67 -13.42 5.29
CA THR A 103 -3.50 -12.61 6.50
C THR A 103 -3.81 -11.14 6.25
N VAL A 104 -3.33 -10.59 5.13
CA VAL A 104 -3.64 -9.20 4.74
C VAL A 104 -5.13 -9.04 4.51
N LEU A 105 -5.78 -9.96 3.79
CA LEU A 105 -7.22 -9.90 3.56
C LEU A 105 -8.03 -9.96 4.86
N ALA A 106 -7.65 -10.86 5.78
CA ALA A 106 -8.32 -10.98 7.07
C ALA A 106 -8.24 -9.67 7.88
N ASN A 107 -7.09 -9.00 7.88
CA ASN A 107 -6.93 -7.71 8.55
C ASN A 107 -7.73 -6.61 7.86
N LEU A 108 -7.78 -6.59 6.53
CA LEU A 108 -8.56 -5.59 5.77
C LEU A 108 -10.07 -5.69 6.00
N ILE A 109 -10.59 -6.88 6.31
CA ILE A 109 -12.02 -7.09 6.60
C ILE A 109 -12.34 -6.79 8.08
N SER A 110 -11.37 -6.99 8.97
CA SER A 110 -11.58 -6.83 10.42
C SER A 110 -11.47 -5.38 10.90
N LEU A 111 -10.80 -4.51 10.15
CA LEU A 111 -10.53 -3.09 10.47
C LEU A 111 -11.42 -2.20 9.60
#